data_AF-A0A357LBH2-F1
#
_entry.id   AF-A0A357LBH2-F1
#
_cell.length_a   1.000
_cell.length_b   1.000
_cell.length_c   1.000
_cell.angle_alpha   90.00
_cell.angle_beta   90.00
_cell.angle_gamma   90.00
#
_symmetry.space_group_name_H-M   'P 1'
#
loop_
_entity.id
_entity.type
_entity.pdbx_description
1 polymer ?
#
loop_
_entity_poly.entity_id
_entity_poly.type
_entity_poly.pdbx_seq_one_letter_code
_entity_poly.pdbx_strand_id
1 'polypeptide(L)' 'DLERFGFAPRASPRQSDVMIVAGTLTNKMAPALRKVYDQMPNPR' A
#
# COMPACT_ATOMS: atom_id res chain seq x y z
N ASP A 1 -17.35 4.26 -5.21
CA ASP A 1 -17.77 2.97 -5.78
C ASP A 1 -16.87 1.81 -5.39
N LEU A 2 -15.56 2.00 -5.18
CA LEU A 2 -14.67 0.94 -4.67
C LEU A 2 -15.14 0.31 -3.34
N GLU A 3 -15.68 1.13 -2.43
CA GLU A 3 -16.26 0.64 -1.16
C GLU A 3 -17.45 -0.30 -1.36
N ARG A 4 -18.19 -0.19 -2.48
CA ARG A 4 -19.28 -1.11 -2.84
C ARG A 4 -18.76 -2.52 -3.13
N PHE A 5 -17.53 -2.61 -3.63
CA PHE A 5 -16.82 -3.86 -3.88
C PHE A 5 -16.02 -4.34 -2.66
N GLY A 6 -16.20 -3.71 -1.50
CA GLY A 6 -15.49 -4.07 -0.26
C GLY A 6 -14.08 -3.47 -0.13
N PHE A 7 -13.66 -2.59 -1.06
CA PHE A 7 -12.38 -1.90 -0.97
C PHE A 7 -12.51 -0.60 -0.18
N ALA A 8 -11.94 -0.57 1.03
CA ALA A 8 -11.86 0.64 1.84
C ALA A 8 -10.40 1.13 1.91
N PRO A 9 -10.08 2.35 1.46
CA PRO A 9 -8.73 2.88 1.55
C PRO A 9 -8.34 3.07 3.03
N ARG A 10 -7.24 2.45 3.45
CA ARG A 10 -6.68 2.62 4.80
C ARG A 10 -5.34 3.35 4.69
N ALA A 11 -5.16 4.37 5.52
CA ALA A 11 -3.95 5.18 5.53
C ALA A 11 -2.75 4.47 6.18
N SER A 12 -3.00 3.42 6.97
CA SER A 12 -1.95 2.66 7.67
C SER A 12 -1.66 1.34 6.95
N PRO A 13 -0.40 1.07 6.55
CA PRO A 13 -0.03 -0.19 5.90
C PRO A 13 -0.21 -1.41 6.82
N ARG A 14 -0.27 -1.22 8.14
CA ARG A 14 -0.46 -2.31 9.12
C ARG A 14 -1.89 -2.86 9.13
N GLN A 15 -2.84 -2.12 8.55
CA GLN A 15 -4.26 -2.48 8.47
C GLN A 15 -4.71 -2.70 7.01
N SER A 16 -3.77 -2.64 6.07
CA SER A 16 -4.03 -2.78 4.63
C SER A 16 -3.45 -4.10 4.15
N ASP A 17 -4.24 -4.81 3.34
CA ASP A 17 -3.82 -6.05 2.71
C ASP A 17 -3.31 -5.84 1.27
N VAL A 18 -3.55 -4.65 0.69
CA VAL A 18 -3.14 -4.29 -0.67
C VAL A 18 -2.57 -2.87 -0.69
N MET A 19 -1.47 -2.67 -1.44
CA MET A 19 -0.85 -1.37 -1.68
C MET A 19 -0.88 -1.02 -3.18
N ILE A 20 -1.54 0.08 -3.54
CA ILE A 20 -1.61 0.57 -4.92
C ILE A 20 -0.50 1.61 -5.15
N VAL A 21 0.37 1.36 -6.14
CA VAL A 21 1.43 2.32 -6.56
C VAL A 21 0.93 3.18 -7.71
N ALA A 22 0.30 4.31 -7.37
CA ALA A 22 -0.24 5.24 -8.37
C ALA A 22 0.77 6.35 -8.69
N GLY A 23 1.59 6.15 -9.73
CA GLY A 23 2.51 7.16 -10.27
C GLY A 23 3.94 6.66 -10.48
N THR A 24 4.81 7.54 -10.97
CA THR A 24 6.21 7.20 -11.27
C THR A 24 7.04 7.09 -9.98
N LEU A 25 7.76 5.97 -9.81
CA LEU A 25 8.68 5.77 -8.71
C LEU A 25 10.06 6.37 -9.03
N THR A 26 10.60 7.19 -8.12
CA THR A 26 11.97 7.71 -8.23
C THR A 26 12.94 6.86 -7.39
N ASN A 27 14.23 6.85 -7.76
CA ASN A 27 15.26 6.12 -7.02
C ASN A 27 15.31 6.50 -5.53
N LYS A 28 15.04 7.77 -5.20
CA LYS A 28 14.98 8.25 -3.82
C LYS A 28 13.80 7.65 -3.02
N MET A 29 12.66 7.39 -3.69
CA MET A 29 11.46 6.84 -3.05
C MET A 29 11.45 5.30 -2.97
N ALA A 30 12.26 4.61 -3.78
CA ALA A 30 12.37 3.15 -3.76
C ALA A 30 12.59 2.53 -2.36
N PRO A 31 13.55 3.00 -1.53
CA PRO A 31 13.74 2.41 -0.20
C PRO A 31 12.58 2.71 0.76
N ALA A 32 11.87 3.83 0.59
CA ALA A 32 10.71 4.16 1.42
C ALA A 32 9.52 3.25 1.08
N LEU A 33 9.27 3.02 -0.22
CA LEU A 33 8.22 2.12 -0.68
C LEU A 33 8.45 0.70 -0.16
N ARG A 34 9.70 0.21 -0.22
CA ARG A 34 10.03 -1.12 0.28
C ARG A 34 9.75 -1.27 1.78
N LYS A 35 10.12 -0.26 2.58
CA LYS A 35 9.83 -0.25 4.02
C LYS A 35 8.34 -0.31 4.34
N VAL A 36 7.51 0.38 3.57
CA VAL A 36 6.05 0.38 3.76
C VAL A 36 5.47 -1.00 3.43
N TYR A 37 5.91 -1.61 2.33
CA TYR A 37 5.50 -2.96 1.95
C TYR A 37 5.93 -4.02 2.98
N ASP A 38 7.16 -3.90 3.51
CA ASP A 38 7.68 -4.81 4.54
C ASP A 38 6.90 -4.70 5.87
N GLN A 39 6.17 -3.59 6.11
CA GLN A 39 5.34 -3.38 7.31
C GLN A 39 3.90 -3.92 7.18
N MET A 40 3.47 -4.38 6.00
CA MET A 40 2.13 -4.95 5.80
C MET A 40 2.03 -6.37 6.41
N PRO A 41 0.90 -6.76 7.01
CA PRO A 41 0.67 -8.12 7.47
C PRO A 41 0.51 -9.10 6.29
N ASN A 42 0.93 -10.36 6.43
CA ASN A 42 0.65 -11.38 5.42
C ASN A 42 -0.80 -11.89 5.58
N PRO A 43 -1.57 -12.09 4.50
CA PRO A 43 -1.24 -11.90 3.09
C PRO A 43 -1.22 -10.42 2.66
N ARG A 44 -0.17 -10.01 1.95
CA ARG A 44 0.10 -8.64 1.47
C ARG A 44 0.48 -8.62 0.00
#